data_AF-A0A7S3DJC7-F1
#
_entry.id   AF-A0A7S3DJC7-F1
#
_cell.length_a   1.000
_cell.length_b   1.000
_cell.length_c   1.000
_cell.angle_alpha   90.00
_cell.angle_beta   90.00
_cell.angle_gamma   90.00
#
_symmetry.space_group_name_H-M   'P 1'
#
loop_
_entity.id
_entity.type
_entity.pdbx_description
1 polymer ?
#
loop_
_entity_poly.entity_id
_entity_poly.type
_entity_poly.pdbx_seq_one_letter_code
_entity_poly.pdbx_strand_id
1 'polypeptide(L)'
;FKTVLSDATVPGEGEQKIVYFIRHLEEMNAKAGGEQLSHAIYGRDADLIMLSLGLGLDKIAVVREDEETRMSAAVRVQRNKNILFPPRQGFHLVYIGLLREYLEMEFVDFKKRPDY
;
A
#
# COMPACT_ATOMS: atom_id res chain seq x y z
N PHE A 1 6.15 -15.84 12.49
CA PHE A 1 6.22 -14.81 11.45
C PHE A 1 7.57 -14.90 10.76
N LYS A 2 7.60 -14.82 9.43
CA LYS A 2 8.85 -14.79 8.65
C LYS A 2 9.23 -13.34 8.40
N THR A 3 10.46 -12.96 8.72
CA THR A 3 10.98 -11.61 8.52
C THR A 3 12.04 -11.64 7.42
N VAL A 4 11.96 -10.69 6.49
CA VAL A 4 12.92 -10.53 5.39
C VAL A 4 13.38 -9.07 5.39
N LEU A 5 14.69 -8.86 5.31
CA LEU A 5 15.31 -7.53 5.18
C LEU A 5 15.98 -7.43 3.81
N SER A 6 15.61 -6.41 3.03
CA SER A 6 16.33 -6.01 1.82
C SER A 6 16.82 -4.58 2.02
N ASP A 7 18.09 -4.43 2.37
CA ASP A 7 18.70 -3.15 2.69
C ASP A 7 19.25 -2.44 1.43
N ALA A 8 20.04 -1.39 1.67
CA ALA A 8 20.68 -0.59 0.62
C ALA A 8 21.82 -1.32 -0.11
N THR A 9 22.30 -2.47 0.38
CA THR A 9 23.33 -3.26 -0.31
C THR A 9 22.76 -4.01 -1.51
N VAL A 10 21.44 -4.25 -1.51
CA VAL A 10 20.73 -4.87 -2.63
C VAL A 10 20.35 -3.77 -3.65
N PRO A 11 20.65 -3.92 -4.94
CA PRO A 11 20.26 -2.93 -5.95
C PRO A 11 18.74 -2.83 -6.13
N GLY A 12 18.27 -1.66 -6.56
CA GLY A 12 16.86 -1.37 -6.83
C GLY A 12 16.16 -0.57 -5.73
N GLU A 13 15.12 0.18 -6.12
CA GLU A 13 14.31 1.00 -5.21
C GLU A 13 13.43 0.13 -4.31
N GLY A 14 13.17 0.61 -3.09
CA GLY A 14 12.39 -0.12 -2.09
C GLY A 14 10.99 -0.52 -2.58
N GLU A 15 10.29 0.41 -3.24
CA GLU A 15 8.95 0.18 -3.77
C GLU A 15 8.92 -0.92 -4.84
N GLN A 16 9.88 -0.87 -5.77
CA GLN A 16 10.02 -1.87 -6.82
C GLN A 16 10.35 -3.24 -6.22
N LYS A 17 11.26 -3.30 -5.24
CA LYS A 17 11.59 -4.54 -4.51
C LYS A 17 10.35 -5.16 -3.86
N ILE A 18 9.49 -4.36 -3.24
CA ILE A 18 8.24 -4.82 -2.64
C ILE A 18 7.30 -5.40 -3.72
N VAL A 19 7.12 -4.70 -4.84
CA VAL A 19 6.29 -5.17 -5.97
C VAL A 19 6.79 -6.51 -6.50
N TYR A 20 8.10 -6.66 -6.73
CA TYR A 20 8.69 -7.92 -7.18
C TYR A 20 8.49 -9.04 -6.16
N PHE A 21 8.66 -8.75 -4.87
CA PHE A 21 8.48 -9.71 -3.80
C PHE A 21 7.03 -10.22 -3.71
N ILE A 22 6.05 -9.33 -3.77
CA ILE A 22 4.63 -9.70 -3.75
C ILE A 22 4.28 -10.58 -4.96
N ARG A 23 4.72 -10.21 -6.17
CA ARG A 23 4.51 -11.03 -7.38
C ARG A 23 5.05 -12.45 -7.22
N HIS A 24 6.27 -12.57 -6.68
CA HIS A 24 6.89 -13.87 -6.46
C HIS A 24 6.13 -14.70 -5.42
N LEU A 25 5.67 -14.09 -4.32
CA LEU A 25 4.87 -14.76 -3.30
C LEU A 25 3.55 -15.29 -3.86
N GLU A 26 2.83 -14.47 -4.63
CA GLU A 26 1.59 -14.88 -5.29
C GLU A 26 1.82 -16.03 -6.27
N GLU A 27 2.89 -15.96 -7.07
CA GLU A 27 3.25 -17.03 -8.01
C GLU A 27 3.51 -18.36 -7.28
N MET A 28 4.29 -18.33 -6.20
CA MET A 28 4.56 -19.53 -5.40
C MET A 28 3.28 -20.09 -4.75
N ASN A 29 2.44 -19.21 -4.20
CA ASN A 29 1.19 -19.59 -3.57
C ASN A 29 0.20 -20.19 -4.59
N ALA A 30 0.08 -19.60 -5.78
CA ALA A 30 -0.75 -20.13 -6.87
C ALA A 30 -0.26 -21.52 -7.33
N LYS A 31 1.05 -21.73 -7.45
CA LYS A 31 1.63 -23.05 -7.77
C LYS A 31 1.32 -24.12 -6.72
N ALA A 32 1.12 -23.71 -5.46
CA ALA A 32 0.70 -24.59 -4.38
C ALA A 32 -0.82 -24.79 -4.30
N GLY A 33 -1.60 -24.21 -5.22
CA GLY A 33 -3.06 -24.28 -5.22
C GLY A 33 -3.73 -23.37 -4.18
N GLY A 34 -3.02 -22.36 -3.66
CA GLY A 34 -3.56 -21.40 -2.71
C GLY A 34 -4.40 -20.30 -3.35
N GLU A 35 -5.31 -19.72 -2.57
CA GLU A 35 -6.04 -18.50 -2.94
C GLU A 35 -5.15 -17.25 -2.79
N GLN A 36 -5.49 -16.15 -3.48
CA GLN A 36 -4.78 -14.86 -3.38
C GLN A 36 -4.54 -14.45 -1.92
N LEU A 37 -3.29 -14.09 -1.59
CA LEU A 37 -2.90 -13.69 -0.24
C LEU A 37 -3.39 -12.27 0.06
N SER A 38 -3.56 -11.95 1.35
CA SER A 38 -3.87 -10.60 1.81
C SER A 38 -2.59 -9.81 2.09
N HIS A 39 -2.40 -8.69 1.40
CA HIS A 39 -1.21 -7.84 1.50
C HIS A 39 -1.52 -6.50 2.13
N ALA A 40 -0.59 -5.97 2.92
CA ALA A 40 -0.63 -4.60 3.42
C ALA A 40 0.72 -3.95 3.17
N ILE A 41 0.74 -2.82 2.46
CA ILE A 41 1.94 -2.04 2.18
C ILE A 41 1.88 -0.76 2.97
N TYR A 42 2.91 -0.48 3.76
CA TYR A 42 3.03 0.78 4.48
C TYR A 42 3.89 1.76 3.71
N GLY A 43 3.41 2.99 3.54
CA GLY A 43 4.23 4.08 3.01
C GLY A 43 3.44 5.35 2.78
N ARG A 44 4.19 6.45 2.61
CA ARG A 44 3.62 7.79 2.45
C ARG A 44 3.32 8.12 1.00
N ASP A 45 4.06 7.53 0.08
CA ASP A 45 4.06 7.90 -1.32
C ASP A 45 2.77 7.47 -2.03
N ALA A 46 2.25 8.35 -2.87
CA ALA A 46 1.04 8.07 -3.65
C ALA A 46 1.27 6.98 -4.70
N ASP A 47 2.52 6.82 -5.12
CA ASP A 47 2.93 5.84 -6.12
C ASP A 47 2.63 4.41 -5.66
N LEU A 48 2.66 4.14 -4.36
CA LEU A 48 2.25 2.84 -3.80
C LEU A 48 0.81 2.46 -4.13
N ILE A 49 -0.11 3.42 -4.29
CA ILE A 49 -1.48 3.13 -4.73
C ILE A 49 -1.47 2.64 -6.18
N MET A 50 -0.78 3.36 -7.07
CA MET A 50 -0.71 3.02 -8.49
C MET A 50 0.04 1.70 -8.72
N LEU A 51 1.16 1.50 -8.02
CA LEU A 51 1.92 0.25 -8.04
C LEU A 51 1.06 -0.93 -7.56
N SER A 52 0.28 -0.74 -6.49
CA SER A 52 -0.63 -1.77 -5.98
C SER A 52 -1.77 -2.08 -6.96
N LEU A 53 -2.35 -1.07 -7.63
CA LEU A 53 -3.33 -1.29 -8.70
C LEU A 53 -2.73 -2.13 -9.84
N GLY A 54 -1.48 -1.85 -10.22
CA GLY A 54 -0.72 -2.54 -11.25
C GLY A 54 -0.27 -3.98 -10.89
N LEU A 55 -0.45 -4.40 -9.63
CA LEU A 55 -0.30 -5.80 -9.24
C LEU A 55 -1.49 -6.66 -9.67
N GLY A 56 -2.65 -6.05 -9.96
CA GLY A 56 -3.86 -6.79 -10.34
C GLY A 56 -4.45 -7.64 -9.21
N LEU A 57 -4.13 -7.33 -7.96
CA LEU A 57 -4.63 -8.02 -6.77
C LEU A 57 -5.80 -7.23 -6.15
N ASP A 58 -6.74 -7.94 -5.53
CA ASP A 58 -7.91 -7.35 -4.89
C ASP A 58 -7.72 -7.25 -3.38
N LYS A 59 -7.10 -8.27 -2.78
CA LYS A 59 -6.80 -8.36 -1.34
C LYS A 59 -5.50 -7.61 -0.99
N ILE A 60 -5.43 -6.32 -1.31
CA ILE A 60 -4.30 -5.47 -0.95
C ILE A 60 -4.75 -4.12 -0.39
N ALA A 61 -4.11 -3.69 0.69
CA ALA A 61 -4.34 -2.40 1.32
C ALA A 61 -3.04 -1.58 1.42
N VAL A 62 -3.13 -0.27 1.18
CA VAL A 62 -2.04 0.67 1.42
C VAL A 62 -2.32 1.41 2.72
N VAL A 63 -1.42 1.27 3.69
CA VAL A 63 -1.48 1.92 5.01
C VAL A 63 -0.65 3.19 4.95
N ARG A 64 -1.29 4.32 5.25
CA ARG A 64 -0.68 5.65 5.16
C ARG A 64 -0.81 6.37 6.50
N GLU A 65 0.19 7.18 6.83
CA GLU A 65 0.09 8.09 7.98
C GLU A 65 -0.92 9.20 7.69
N ASP A 66 -1.72 9.57 8.67
CA ASP A 66 -2.53 10.78 8.60
C ASP A 66 -1.66 12.02 8.88
N GLU A 67 -1.46 12.85 7.85
CA GLU A 67 -0.63 14.05 7.92
C GLU A 67 -1.09 15.04 8.98
N GLU A 68 -2.39 15.17 9.22
CA GLU A 68 -2.91 16.13 10.20
C GLU A 68 -2.50 15.72 11.62
N THR A 69 -2.64 14.44 11.94
CA THR A 69 -2.18 13.90 13.22
C THR A 69 -0.67 13.93 13.34
N ARG A 70 0.07 13.69 12.25
CA ARG A 70 1.53 13.73 12.24
C ARG A 70 2.09 15.13 12.50
N MET A 71 1.53 16.15 11.85
CA MET A 71 1.92 17.54 12.09
C MET A 71 1.57 17.98 13.51
N SER A 72 0.36 17.64 13.97
CA SER A 72 -0.08 17.92 15.34
C SER A 72 0.82 17.26 16.38
N ALA A 73 1.32 16.06 16.07
CA ALA A 73 2.27 15.34 16.89
C ALA A 73 3.63 16.02 16.96
N ALA A 74 4.20 16.36 15.81
CA ALA A 74 5.48 17.06 15.71
C ALA A 74 5.45 18.40 16.47
N VAL A 75 4.40 19.21 16.30
CA VAL A 75 4.26 20.51 16.98
C VAL A 75 4.18 20.35 18.49
N ARG A 76 3.45 19.35 19.01
CA ARG A 76 3.36 19.09 20.45
C ARG A 76 4.69 18.67 21.05
N VAL A 77 5.40 17.75 20.40
CA VAL A 77 6.73 17.29 20.82
C VAL A 77 7.73 18.46 20.83
N GLN A 78 7.67 19.34 19.83
CA GLN A 78 8.53 20.52 19.77
C GLN A 78 8.24 21.55 20.89
N ARG A 79 6.96 21.75 21.23
CA ARG A 79 6.56 22.67 22.31
C ARG A 79 6.86 22.15 23.71
N ASN A 80 6.84 20.83 23.93
CA ASN A 80 7.07 20.25 25.24
C ASN A 80 7.98 19.02 25.14
N LYS A 81 9.27 19.22 25.41
CA LYS A 81 10.30 18.17 25.34
C LYS A 81 10.13 17.06 26.40
N ASN A 82 9.23 17.24 27.37
CA ASN A 82 8.92 16.25 28.40
C ASN A 82 7.85 15.22 27.95
N ILE A 83 7.43 15.25 26.69
CA ILE A 83 6.51 14.26 26.13
C ILE A 83 7.25 12.93 25.93
N LEU A 84 6.93 11.93 26.77
CA LEU A 84 7.56 10.60 26.76
C LEU A 84 7.04 9.71 25.61
N PHE A 85 5.84 10.00 25.09
CA PHE A 85 5.23 9.28 23.97
C PHE A 85 4.69 10.26 22.95
N PRO A 86 5.02 10.11 21.64
CA PRO A 86 4.40 10.93 20.61
C PRO A 86 2.88 10.76 20.70
N PRO A 87 2.10 11.84 20.52
CA PRO A 87 0.65 11.75 20.58
C PRO A 87 0.13 10.82 19.48
N ARG A 88 -1.08 10.27 19.69
CA ARG A 88 -1.69 9.28 18.79
C ARG A 88 -1.58 9.72 17.33
N GLN A 89 -0.85 8.93 16.55
CA GLN A 89 -0.77 9.08 15.10
C GLN A 89 -1.90 8.28 14.47
N GLY A 90 -2.66 8.93 13.59
CA GLY A 90 -3.71 8.33 12.80
C GLY A 90 -3.14 7.60 11.58
N PHE A 91 -3.89 6.62 11.09
CA PHE A 91 -3.57 5.91 9.85
C PHE A 91 -4.81 5.85 8.96
N HIS A 92 -4.60 5.97 7.66
CA HIS A 92 -5.60 5.71 6.63
C HIS A 92 -5.29 4.39 5.94
N LEU A 93 -6.33 3.58 5.72
CA LEU A 93 -6.24 2.37 4.91
C LEU A 93 -6.92 2.63 3.57
N VAL A 94 -6.18 2.46 2.49
CA VAL A 94 -6.69 2.50 1.12
C VAL A 94 -6.84 1.06 0.64
N TYR A 95 -8.07 0.58 0.55
CA TYR A 95 -8.38 -0.75 0.01
C TYR A 95 -8.36 -0.72 -1.52
N ILE A 96 -7.41 -1.42 -2.12
CA ILE A 96 -7.17 -1.37 -3.56
C ILE A 96 -8.25 -2.11 -4.35
N GLY A 97 -8.78 -3.22 -3.83
CA GLY A 97 -9.93 -3.91 -4.43
C GLY A 97 -11.15 -2.98 -4.54
N LEU A 98 -11.47 -2.25 -3.48
CA LEU A 98 -12.56 -1.27 -3.52
C LEU A 98 -12.28 -0.15 -4.52
N LEU A 99 -11.05 0.39 -4.54
CA LEU A 99 -10.68 1.41 -5.52
C LEU A 99 -10.84 0.89 -6.96
N ARG A 100 -10.50 -0.37 -7.23
CA ARG A 100 -10.70 -1.01 -8.54
C ARG A 100 -12.17 -1.05 -8.92
N GLU A 101 -13.06 -1.45 -8.01
CA GLU A 101 -14.51 -1.45 -8.25
C GLU A 101 -15.03 -0.04 -8.59
N TYR A 102 -14.58 0.99 -7.87
CA TYR A 102 -14.93 2.39 -8.17
C TYR A 102 -14.42 2.82 -9.54
N LEU A 103 -13.19 2.47 -9.91
CA LEU A 103 -12.65 2.77 -11.24
C LEU A 103 -13.43 2.02 -12.34
N GLU A 104 -13.82 0.77 -12.10
CA GLU A 104 -14.63 0.01 -13.05
C GLU A 104 -16.01 0.62 -13.26
N MET A 105 -16.64 1.11 -12.20
CA MET A 105 -17.90 1.85 -12.27
C MET A 105 -17.74 3.16 -13.06
N GLU A 106 -16.67 3.92 -12.81
CA GLU A 106 -16.39 5.18 -13.51
C GLU A 106 -16.26 4.97 -15.04
N PHE A 107 -15.62 3.89 -15.47
CA PHE A 107 -15.37 3.61 -16.89
C PHE A 107 -16.38 2.65 -17.53
N VAL A 108 -17.49 2.32 -16.86
CA VAL A 108 -18.47 1.34 -17.36
C VAL A 108 -19.08 1.73 -18.71
N ASP A 109 -19.30 3.03 -18.94
CA ASP A 109 -19.92 3.53 -20.18
C ASP A 109 -18.94 3.59 -21.34
N PHE A 110 -17.64 3.67 -21.07
CA PHE A 110 -16.61 3.59 -22.12
C PHE A 110 -16.52 2.19 -22.73
N LYS A 111 -16.74 1.14 -21.93
CA LYS A 111 -16.76 -0.26 -22.41
C LYS A 111 -17.93 -0.57 -23.35
N LYS A 112 -18.97 0.27 -23.40
CA LYS A 112 -20.17 0.06 -24.23
C LYS A 112 -20.07 0.69 -25.62
N ARG A 113 -19.02 1.48 -25.89
CA ARG A 113 -18.86 2.13 -27.19
C ARG A 113 -18.36 1.10 -28.21
N PRO A 114 -18.96 1.03 -29.41
CA PRO A 114 -18.62 0.03 -30.43
C PRO A 114 -17.22 0.21 -31.06
N ASP A 115 -16.50 1.27 -30.68
CA ASP A 115 -15.22 1.66 -31.25
C ASP A 115 -14.01 1.06 -30.49
N TYR A 116 -14.27 0.21 -29.48
CA TYR A 116 -13.29 -0.53 -28.67
C TYR A 116 -13.71 -1.99 -28.49
#